data_AF-A0A447NJK4-F1
#
_entry.id   AF-A0A447NJK4-F1
#
_cell.length_a   1.000
_cell.length_b   1.000
_cell.length_c   1.000
_cell.angle_alpha   90.00
_cell.angle_beta   90.00
_cell.angle_gamma   90.00
#
_symmetry.space_group_name_H-M   'P 1'
#
loop_
_entity.id
_entity.type
_entity.pdbx_description
1 polymer ?
#
loop_
_entity_poly.entity_id
_entity_poly.type
_entity_poly.pdbx_seq_one_letter_code
_entity_poly.pdbx_strand_id
1 'polypeptide(L)'
;MRGVSEIPERGYRDDSVTIIDRDNWLVRLDLVTDEYVNSEPVKRSLVRYPLKVVRWDKNPEANPFGLALDCLSEAPQRLEAAPVVKDENQGVFN
;
A
#
# COMPACT_ATOMS: atom_id res chain seq x y z
N MET A 1 -16.79 -3.35 -8.33
CA MET A 1 -16.42 -2.09 -7.65
C MET A 1 -15.14 -2.33 -6.87
N ARG A 2 -14.27 -1.32 -6.75
CA ARG A 2 -13.10 -1.37 -5.86
C ARG A 2 -13.08 -0.10 -5.00
N GLY A 3 -12.97 -0.29 -3.69
CA GLY A 3 -12.73 0.78 -2.73
C GLY A 3 -11.29 0.70 -2.20
N VAL A 4 -10.69 1.85 -1.93
CA VAL A 4 -9.37 1.97 -1.31
C VAL A 4 -9.46 2.99 -0.19
N SER A 5 -8.93 2.64 0.98
CA SER A 5 -8.83 3.57 2.11
C SER A 5 -7.55 3.29 2.90
N GLU A 6 -7.20 4.19 3.81
CA GLU A 6 -6.14 3.93 4.79
C GLU A 6 -6.52 2.76 5.69
N ILE A 7 -5.51 2.02 6.17
CA ILE A 7 -5.72 1.04 7.23
C ILE A 7 -5.88 1.80 8.56
N PRO A 8 -6.96 1.54 9.35
CA PRO A 8 -7.14 2.16 10.66
C PRO A 8 -5.89 2.02 11.54
N GLU A 9 -5.54 3.10 12.25
CA GLU A 9 -4.34 3.21 13.11
C GLU A 9 -2.98 3.07 12.38
N ARG A 10 -2.98 2.92 11.06
CA ARG A 10 -1.79 2.77 10.23
C ARG A 10 -1.73 3.75 9.06
N GLY A 11 -2.57 4.78 9.10
CA GLY A 11 -2.55 5.89 8.14
C GLY A 11 -1.25 6.70 8.17
N TYR A 12 -1.28 7.89 7.59
CA TYR A 12 -0.10 8.76 7.58
C TYR A 12 0.42 9.05 9.00
N ARG A 13 1.74 9.01 9.15
CA ARG A 13 2.50 9.36 10.35
C ARG A 13 3.78 10.07 9.92
N ASP A 14 4.40 10.84 10.81
CA ASP A 14 5.66 11.53 10.52
C ASP A 14 6.76 10.55 10.07
N ASP A 15 6.76 9.32 10.61
CA ASP A 15 7.67 8.23 10.24
C ASP A 15 7.29 7.47 8.96
N SER A 16 6.21 7.89 8.27
CA SER A 16 5.84 7.35 6.96
C SER A 16 6.65 7.98 5.82
N VAL A 17 7.45 9.01 6.09
CA VAL A 17 8.27 9.70 5.08
C VAL A 17 9.75 9.58 5.43
N THR A 18 10.54 9.06 4.50
CA THR A 18 12.00 9.10 4.56
C THR A 18 12.49 10.18 3.61
N ILE A 19 13.21 11.16 4.14
CA ILE A 19 13.83 12.23 3.35
C ILE A 19 15.12 11.67 2.74
N ILE A 20 15.18 11.62 1.41
CA ILE A 20 16.41 11.22 0.70
C ILE A 20 17.28 12.43 0.45
N ASP A 21 16.68 13.49 -0.10
CA ASP A 21 17.32 14.79 -0.29
C ASP A 21 16.26 15.91 -0.37
N ARG A 22 16.66 17.08 -0.87
CA ARG A 22 15.79 18.26 -1.00
C ARG A 22 14.57 18.03 -1.90
N ASP A 23 14.73 17.22 -2.94
CA ASP A 23 13.76 17.09 -4.03
C ASP A 23 13.21 15.65 -4.13
N ASN A 24 13.63 14.73 -3.25
CA ASN A 24 13.26 13.32 -3.26
C ASN A 24 12.89 12.77 -1.88
N TRP A 25 11.78 12.03 -1.82
CA TRP A 25 11.27 11.37 -0.62
C TRP A 25 10.80 9.95 -0.93
N LEU A 26 10.94 9.05 0.04
CA LEU A 26 10.25 7.77 0.04
C LEU A 26 9.06 7.84 1.00
N VAL A 27 7.87 7.49 0.51
CA VAL A 27 6.62 7.58 1.26
C VAL A 27 6.00 6.20 1.39
N ARG A 28 5.62 5.84 2.61
CA ARG A 28 4.96 4.59 2.94
C ARG A 28 3.47 4.81 3.15
N LEU A 29 2.65 4.19 2.31
CA LEU A 29 1.19 4.19 2.47
C LEU A 29 0.67 2.78 2.76
N ASP A 30 0.09 2.59 3.93
CA ASP A 30 -0.55 1.32 4.33
C ASP A 30 -2.06 1.43 4.02
N LEU A 31 -2.51 0.75 2.96
CA LEU A 31 -3.87 0.86 2.41
C LEU A 31 -4.62 -0.48 2.49
N VAL A 32 -5.93 -0.39 2.71
CA VAL A 32 -6.87 -1.50 2.54
C VAL A 32 -7.60 -1.32 1.21
N THR A 33 -7.65 -2.40 0.43
CA THR A 33 -8.42 -2.47 -0.81
C THR A 33 -9.53 -3.51 -0.68
N ASP A 34 -10.76 -3.08 -0.88
CA ASP A 34 -11.96 -3.94 -0.89
C ASP A 34 -12.50 -4.05 -2.31
N GLU A 35 -12.61 -5.27 -2.82
CA GLU A 35 -13.08 -5.57 -4.17
C GLU A 35 -14.44 -6.29 -4.11
N TYR A 36 -15.36 -5.87 -4.97
CA TYR A 36 -16.73 -6.38 -5.06
C TYR A 36 -17.10 -6.73 -6.50
N VAL A 37 -17.82 -7.83 -6.69
CA VAL A 37 -18.44 -8.23 -7.97
C VAL A 37 -19.93 -8.46 -7.71
N ASN A 38 -20.82 -7.81 -8.46
CA ASN A 38 -22.28 -7.89 -8.26
C ASN A 38 -22.71 -7.64 -6.80
N SER A 39 -22.07 -6.66 -6.15
CA SER A 39 -22.24 -6.32 -4.72
C SER A 39 -21.78 -7.38 -3.72
N GLU A 40 -21.21 -8.50 -4.17
CA GLU A 40 -20.59 -9.51 -3.32
C GLU A 40 -19.10 -9.19 -3.08
N PRO A 41 -18.61 -9.20 -1.83
CA PRO A 41 -17.20 -8.98 -1.53
C PRO A 41 -16.38 -10.19 -2.01
N VAL A 42 -15.37 -9.95 -2.84
CA VAL A 42 -14.52 -11.01 -3.38
C VAL A 42 -13.11 -11.00 -2.81
N LYS A 43 -12.62 -9.84 -2.35
CA LYS A 43 -11.26 -9.71 -1.85
C LYS A 43 -11.12 -8.48 -0.96
N ARG A 44 -10.47 -8.68 0.19
CA ARG A 44 -9.87 -7.62 1.00
C ARG A 44 -8.37 -7.81 0.97
N SER A 45 -7.59 -6.74 0.86
CA SER A 45 -6.13 -6.83 0.90
C SER A 45 -5.54 -5.62 1.61
N LEU A 46 -4.72 -5.90 2.62
CA LEU A 46 -3.92 -4.90 3.32
C LEU A 46 -2.53 -4.86 2.68
N VAL A 47 -2.17 -3.72 2.08
CA VAL A 47 -0.94 -3.58 1.31
C VAL A 47 -0.21 -2.30 1.72
N ARG A 48 1.09 -2.42 1.94
CA ARG A 48 2.02 -1.31 2.06
C ARG A 48 2.59 -0.97 0.69
N TYR A 49 2.36 0.26 0.28
CA TYR A 49 2.89 0.84 -0.95
C TYR A 49 4.08 1.74 -0.64
N PRO A 50 5.30 1.34 -1.03
CA PRO A 50 6.47 2.18 -0.95
C PRO A 50 6.55 3.04 -2.22
N LEU A 51 6.24 4.33 -2.09
CA LEU A 51 6.18 5.30 -3.17
C LEU A 51 7.45 6.14 -3.20
N LYS A 52 7.94 6.46 -4.40
CA LYS A 52 8.90 7.55 -4.56
C LYS A 52 8.13 8.83 -4.88
N VAL A 53 8.42 9.89 -4.15
CA VAL A 53 7.84 11.22 -4.37
C VAL A 53 8.97 12.17 -4.72
N VAL A 54 8.74 12.99 -5.76
CA VAL A 54 9.72 13.95 -6.26
C VAL A 54 9.12 15.35 -6.31
N ARG A 55 9.97 16.36 -6.22
CA ARG A 55 9.57 17.74 -6.47
C ARG A 55 9.21 17.93 -7.95
N TRP A 56 8.05 18.54 -8.19
CA TRP A 56 7.53 18.91 -9.50
C TRP A 56 6.72 20.21 -9.41
N ASP A 57 7.40 21.35 -9.36
CA ASP A 57 6.82 22.68 -9.13
C ASP A 57 6.75 23.55 -10.39
N LYS A 58 6.76 22.92 -11.59
CA LYS A 58 6.76 23.64 -12.88
C LYS A 58 5.52 24.50 -13.14
N ASN A 59 4.34 24.08 -12.66
CA ASN A 59 3.08 24.81 -12.82
C ASN A 59 2.25 24.72 -11.54
N PRO A 60 2.30 25.75 -10.66
CA PRO A 60 1.56 25.77 -9.40
C PRO A 60 0.03 25.78 -9.54
N GLU A 61 -0.52 26.29 -10.65
CA GLU A 61 -1.98 26.27 -10.86
C GLU A 61 -2.50 24.85 -11.10
N ALA A 62 -1.72 24.05 -11.84
CA ALA A 62 -2.06 22.65 -12.12
C ALA A 62 -1.61 21.69 -11.01
N ASN A 63 -0.52 22.02 -10.31
CA ASN A 63 0.04 21.24 -9.22
C ASN A 63 0.34 22.15 -8.01
N PRO A 64 -0.66 22.46 -7.17
CA PRO A 64 -0.47 23.35 -6.03
C PRO A 64 0.48 22.78 -4.97
N PHE A 65 0.69 21.47 -4.97
CA PHE A 65 1.62 20.81 -4.04
C PHE A 65 3.06 20.83 -4.51
N GLY A 66 3.30 21.03 -5.81
CA GLY A 66 4.64 20.97 -6.37
C GLY A 66 5.31 19.60 -6.21
N LEU A 67 4.54 18.52 -6.15
CA LEU A 67 5.01 17.14 -5.96
C LEU A 67 4.47 16.20 -7.04
N ALA A 68 5.20 15.12 -7.32
CA ALA A 68 4.75 14.05 -8.21
C ALA A 68 5.09 12.67 -7.64
N LEU A 69 4.28 11.67 -8.00
CA LEU A 69 4.59 10.25 -7.75
C LEU A 69 5.50 9.74 -8.86
N ASP A 70 6.71 9.30 -8.49
CA ASP A 70 7.72 8.72 -9.38
C ASP A 70 7.78 7.20 -9.20
N CYS A 71 6.67 6.53 -9.49
CA CYS A 71 6.52 5.08 -9.34
C CYS A 71 6.72 4.56 -7.90
N LEU A 72 6.89 3.24 -7.79
CA LEU A 72 7.17 2.55 -6.53
C LEU A 72 8.69 2.46 -6.31
N SER A 73 9.14 2.62 -5.07
CA SER A 73 10.56 2.43 -4.73
C SER A 73 10.92 0.97 -4.51
N GLU A 74 9.94 0.14 -4.16
CA GLU A 74 10.07 -1.31 -3.98
C GLU A 74 8.75 -2.01 -4.38
N ALA A 75 8.74 -3.35 -4.38
CA ALA A 75 7.51 -4.09 -4.61
C ALA A 75 6.50 -3.85 -3.46
N PRO A 76 5.19 -3.68 -3.75
CA PRO A 76 4.18 -3.55 -2.70
C PRO A 76 4.16 -4.79 -1.80
N GLN A 77 4.08 -4.56 -0.49
CA GLN A 77 4.15 -5.62 0.51
C GLN A 77 2.76 -5.92 1.05
N ARG A 78 2.32 -7.18 1.00
CA ARG A 78 1.11 -7.61 1.69
C ARG A 78 1.40 -7.60 3.20
N LEU A 79 0.52 -6.98 3.98
CA LEU A 79 0.66 -6.84 5.44
C LEU A 79 -0.02 -7.98 6.22
N GLU A 80 -0.74 -8.86 5.52
CA GLU A 80 -1.32 -10.08 6.09
C GLU A 80 -0.24 -11.16 6.25
N ALA A 81 -0.35 -11.98 7.31
CA ALA A 81 0.48 -13.18 7.43
C ALA A 81 0.20 -14.13 6.25
N ALA A 82 1.26 -14.74 5.70
CA ALA A 82 1.07 -15.84 4.74
C ALA A 82 0.16 -16.91 5.37
N PRO A 83 -0.79 -17.50 4.62
CA PRO A 83 -1.60 -18.58 5.15
C PRO A 83 -0.64 -19.67 5.64
N VAL A 84 -0.79 -20.06 6.91
CA VAL A 84 -0.09 -21.23 7.46
C VAL A 84 -0.58 -22.42 6.66
N VAL A 85 0.28 -23.03 5.85
CA VAL A 85 0.01 -24.33 5.24
C VAL A 85 -0.15 -25.31 6.40
N LYS A 86 -1.37 -25.72 6.71
CA LYS A 86 -1.60 -26.88 7.58
C LYS A 86 -1.07 -28.08 6.81
N ASP A 87 -0.01 -28.69 7.33
CA ASP A 87 0.49 -29.96 6.80
C ASP A 87 -0.54 -31.04 7.15
N GLU A 88 -1.39 -31.37 6.18
CA GLU A 88 -2.38 -32.44 6.28
C GLU A 88 -1.69 -33.79 6.08
N ASN A 89 -0.86 -34.20 7.04
CA ASN A 89 -0.35 -35.56 7.09
C ASN A 89 -0.49 -36.15 8.51
N GLN A 90 -1.59 -36.86 8.72
CA GLN A 90 -1.57 -38.08 9.51
C GLN A 90 -2.72 -38.99 9.07
N GLY A 91 -2.52 -39.64 7.93
CA GLY A 91 -3.20 -40.90 7.66
C GLY A 91 -2.68 -41.94 8.65
N VAL A 92 -3.51 -42.27 9.64
CA VAL A 92 -3.37 -43.51 10.42
C VAL A 92 -4.76 -44.11 10.54
N PHE A 93 -5.04 -45.09 9.67
CA PHE A 93 -6.11 -46.05 9.91
C PHE A 93 -5.43 -47.41 10.08
N ASN A 94 -5.71 -48.00 11.24
CA ASN A 94 -5.10 -49.19 11.83
C ASN A 94 -5.84 -50.47 11.41
#